data_AF-A0A7X6GDI5-F1
#
_entry.id   AF-A0A7X6GDI5-F1
#
_cell.length_a   1.000
_cell.length_b   1.000
_cell.length_c   1.000
_cell.angle_alpha   90.00
_cell.angle_beta   90.00
_cell.angle_gamma   90.00
#
_symmetry.space_group_name_H-M   'P 1'
#
loop_
_entity.id
_entity.type
_entity.pdbx_description
1 polymer ?
#
loop_
_entity_poly.entity_id
_entity_poly.type
_entity_poly.pdbx_seq_one_letter_code
_entity_poly.pdbx_strand_id
1 'polypeptide(L)'
;MKFVTKLTVLLAVLMLASGCVTQRGMDSGESTPSQPNGEEATPTESAEQEDVVRDSDSANKETTKSEPSKELDSKPVTPVKPAKPVKQKVGVLVSAKKFPTHTHIGTTKFNNFTKEYSYDWQLNNALYSTFKKAIEQNSRFTTVDISSMVDDAGALDFVMGEGENGSFNEKQNTLRKSLLDKGIATVIIIEEAPTVAITECGTYGCSEHQSKGFGLFTRSFLGTDHYIASASFNVNVERLDKPVDVLTLPTFTEFQDDALKNERVEDFTPPDNFDEITEQELAPIKNTIVNYFDRLATAVGKYLSGQ
;
A
#
# COMPACT_ATOMS: atom_id res chain seq x y z
N MET A 1 8.57 32.60 -35.11
CA MET A 1 8.76 32.28 -36.54
C MET A 1 8.71 30.77 -36.72
N LYS A 2 7.83 30.30 -37.62
CA LYS A 2 7.82 29.09 -38.49
C LYS A 2 8.57 27.82 -38.00
N PHE A 3 8.04 26.59 -38.06
CA PHE A 3 7.31 25.96 -39.16
C PHE A 3 6.33 24.86 -38.68
N VAL A 4 5.25 24.74 -39.46
CA VAL A 4 4.23 23.69 -39.48
C VAL A 4 4.68 22.58 -40.44
N THR A 5 4.40 21.31 -40.12
CA THR A 5 3.95 20.36 -41.15
C THR A 5 3.19 19.16 -40.57
N LYS A 6 1.90 19.10 -40.88
CA LYS A 6 1.10 17.87 -40.96
C LYS A 6 1.54 17.10 -42.21
N LEU A 7 1.55 15.77 -42.15
CA LEU A 7 1.42 14.94 -43.36
C LEU A 7 0.53 13.74 -43.08
N THR A 8 -0.50 13.61 -43.91
CA THR A 8 -1.57 12.64 -43.93
C THR A 8 -1.23 11.45 -44.85
N VAL A 9 -1.66 10.26 -44.42
CA VAL A 9 -2.26 9.14 -45.20
C VAL A 9 -1.40 8.40 -46.24
N LEU A 10 -1.30 7.06 -46.10
CA LEU A 10 -1.72 6.13 -47.16
C LEU A 10 -2.02 4.72 -46.61
N LEU A 11 -3.20 4.20 -46.99
CA LEU A 11 -3.62 2.80 -46.89
C LEU A 11 -2.78 1.89 -47.80
N ALA A 12 -2.58 0.65 -47.38
CA ALA A 12 -2.44 -0.48 -48.29
C ALA A 12 -3.20 -1.70 -47.72
N VAL A 13 -4.20 -2.17 -48.47
CA VAL A 13 -4.94 -3.43 -48.30
C VAL A 13 -4.65 -4.27 -49.53
N LEU A 14 -4.23 -5.54 -49.35
CA LEU A 14 -4.30 -6.69 -50.29
C LEU A 14 -3.38 -7.80 -49.70
N MET A 15 -3.63 -9.10 -49.71
CA MET A 15 -4.79 -9.99 -49.82
C MET A 15 -4.25 -11.42 -49.57
N LEU A 16 -5.07 -12.24 -48.92
CA LEU A 16 -5.17 -13.71 -48.88
C LEU A 16 -4.10 -14.58 -49.59
N ALA A 17 -3.59 -15.59 -48.88
CA ALA A 17 -3.41 -16.95 -49.42
C ALA A 17 -3.44 -18.02 -48.32
N SER A 18 -4.06 -19.13 -48.68
CA SER A 18 -4.52 -20.31 -47.94
C SER A 18 -3.48 -21.42 -47.67
N GLY A 19 -3.78 -22.28 -46.68
CA GLY A 19 -3.25 -23.66 -46.52
C GLY A 19 -2.37 -23.82 -45.26
N CYS A 20 -2.45 -24.85 -44.43
CA CYS A 20 -3.12 -26.14 -44.47
C CYS A 20 -3.46 -26.60 -43.04
N VAL A 21 -4.55 -27.34 -42.91
CA VAL A 21 -4.92 -28.16 -41.74
C VAL A 21 -3.93 -29.31 -41.62
N THR A 22 -3.42 -29.58 -40.42
CA THR A 22 -3.07 -30.96 -40.02
C THR A 22 -3.36 -31.15 -38.54
N GLN A 23 -4.27 -32.07 -38.28
CA GLN A 23 -4.72 -32.55 -36.98
C GLN A 23 -3.91 -33.81 -36.62
N ARG A 24 -3.30 -33.85 -35.43
CA ARG A 24 -2.77 -35.02 -34.69
C ARG A 24 -2.08 -34.48 -33.43
N GLY A 25 -2.31 -34.93 -32.21
CA GLY A 25 -3.16 -35.98 -31.67
C GLY A 25 -3.24 -35.77 -30.16
N MET A 26 -4.29 -36.32 -29.55
CA MET A 26 -4.40 -36.53 -28.11
C MET A 26 -3.22 -37.37 -27.60
N ASP A 27 -2.62 -36.96 -26.49
CA ASP A 27 -2.26 -37.93 -25.45
C ASP A 27 -2.42 -37.27 -24.07
N SER A 28 -3.30 -37.90 -23.30
CA SER A 28 -3.62 -37.66 -21.91
C SER A 28 -2.56 -38.29 -21.01
N GLY A 29 -2.08 -37.54 -20.03
CA GLY A 29 -1.16 -38.00 -18.99
C GLY A 29 -1.51 -37.37 -17.65
N GLU A 30 -2.53 -37.95 -17.02
CA GLU A 30 -2.94 -37.69 -15.64
C GLU A 30 -1.87 -38.20 -14.68
N SER A 31 -1.31 -37.32 -13.85
CA SER A 31 -0.35 -37.68 -12.81
C SER A 31 -0.99 -37.59 -11.43
N THR A 32 -1.46 -38.74 -10.93
CA THR A 32 -1.73 -38.97 -9.50
C THR A 32 -0.41 -39.14 -8.72
N PRO A 33 -0.31 -38.62 -7.47
CA PRO A 33 0.89 -38.77 -6.65
C PRO A 33 0.87 -40.05 -5.80
N SER A 34 2.02 -40.71 -5.73
CA SER A 34 2.28 -41.87 -4.88
C SER A 34 2.76 -41.43 -3.49
N GLN A 35 2.12 -41.91 -2.42
CA GLN A 35 2.71 -41.97 -1.07
C GLN A 35 3.76 -43.09 -0.98
N PRO A 36 4.65 -43.00 0.03
CA PRO A 36 4.78 -44.17 0.91
C PRO A 36 4.86 -43.86 2.42
N ASN A 37 4.35 -44.85 3.17
CA ASN A 37 4.46 -45.27 4.58
C ASN A 37 5.61 -44.69 5.43
N GLY A 38 5.38 -44.37 6.71
CA GLY A 38 5.45 -45.28 7.88
C GLY A 38 6.62 -44.78 8.77
N GLU A 39 6.61 -44.69 10.09
CA GLU A 39 6.13 -45.56 11.18
C GLU A 39 5.97 -44.72 12.47
N GLU A 40 5.11 -45.22 13.35
CA GLU A 40 4.78 -44.73 14.69
C GLU A 40 5.53 -45.58 15.73
N ALA A 41 6.12 -44.95 16.75
CA ALA A 41 6.26 -45.52 18.10
C ALA A 41 6.74 -44.45 19.11
N THR A 42 6.05 -44.38 20.25
CA THR A 42 6.35 -43.62 21.48
C THR A 42 6.39 -44.64 22.65
N PRO A 43 6.60 -44.25 23.93
CA PRO A 43 7.82 -43.82 24.63
C PRO A 43 8.28 -44.81 25.72
N THR A 44 9.39 -44.54 26.43
CA THR A 44 9.63 -45.10 27.78
C THR A 44 10.32 -44.09 28.71
N GLU A 45 9.81 -44.11 29.94
CA GLU A 45 10.06 -43.30 31.14
C GLU A 45 11.12 -43.93 32.08
N SER A 46 11.70 -43.15 33.00
CA SER A 46 12.18 -43.45 34.39
C SER A 46 13.47 -42.66 34.71
N ALA A 47 13.48 -41.67 35.61
CA ALA A 47 13.67 -41.70 37.09
C ALA A 47 15.14 -42.03 37.49
N GLU A 48 15.88 -41.33 38.38
CA GLU A 48 15.68 -40.98 39.81
C GLU A 48 16.72 -39.87 40.24
N GLN A 49 16.36 -38.88 41.10
CA GLN A 49 16.73 -38.64 42.55
C GLN A 49 18.21 -38.29 42.82
N GLU A 50 18.68 -37.45 43.76
CA GLU A 50 18.30 -36.89 45.09
C GLU A 50 19.23 -35.66 45.33
N ASP A 51 18.81 -34.47 45.77
CA ASP A 51 18.53 -33.93 47.12
C ASP A 51 19.75 -33.57 48.03
N VAL A 52 19.52 -32.54 48.86
CA VAL A 52 20.13 -32.16 50.16
C VAL A 52 20.82 -30.78 50.30
N VAL A 53 20.19 -30.05 51.23
CA VAL A 53 20.33 -28.70 51.83
C VAL A 53 21.43 -28.60 52.91
N ARG A 54 21.98 -27.39 53.19
CA ARG A 54 22.09 -26.76 54.55
C ARG A 54 22.86 -25.42 54.61
N ASP A 55 22.10 -24.36 54.93
CA ASP A 55 22.17 -23.39 56.05
C ASP A 55 23.48 -22.82 56.67
N SER A 56 23.54 -21.48 56.67
CA SER A 56 23.50 -20.51 57.80
C SER A 56 24.69 -20.20 58.74
N ASP A 57 24.61 -18.95 59.28
CA ASP A 57 25.31 -18.24 60.39
C ASP A 57 26.45 -17.25 60.05
N SER A 58 26.60 -16.06 60.65
CA SER A 58 25.85 -15.29 61.67
C SER A 58 26.33 -13.81 61.75
N ALA A 59 25.65 -13.02 62.59
CA ALA A 59 25.60 -11.55 62.74
C ALA A 59 26.81 -10.79 63.34
N ASN A 60 26.84 -9.43 63.21
CA ASN A 60 26.96 -8.52 64.37
C ASN A 60 26.52 -7.05 64.11
N LYS A 61 26.13 -6.37 65.19
CA LYS A 61 25.41 -5.08 65.30
C LYS A 61 26.18 -4.12 66.22
N GLU A 62 26.29 -2.83 65.91
CA GLU A 62 26.52 -1.79 66.94
C GLU A 62 26.03 -0.39 66.51
N THR A 63 25.69 0.43 67.51
CA THR A 63 24.81 1.62 67.47
C THR A 63 25.55 2.82 68.09
N THR A 64 25.40 4.06 67.59
CA THR A 64 25.53 5.27 68.43
C THR A 64 24.81 6.51 67.84
N LYS A 65 24.39 7.40 68.76
CA LYS A 65 23.39 8.50 68.71
C LYS A 65 23.83 9.84 68.07
N SER A 66 22.79 10.60 67.68
CA SER A 66 22.55 12.06 67.44
C SER A 66 23.30 13.06 68.34
N GLU A 67 23.54 14.36 68.03
CA GLU A 67 22.76 15.52 67.47
C GLU A 67 23.72 16.77 67.30
N PRO A 68 23.35 18.04 66.92
CA PRO A 68 22.21 18.59 66.16
C PRO A 68 22.55 19.69 65.07
N SER A 69 21.54 19.97 64.22
CA SER A 69 21.14 21.26 63.58
C SER A 69 22.08 22.13 62.71
N LYS A 70 21.80 22.17 61.39
CA LYS A 70 21.73 23.41 60.60
C LYS A 70 20.60 23.31 59.56
N GLU A 71 19.55 24.10 59.80
CA GLU A 71 18.40 24.36 58.96
C GLU A 71 18.85 25.16 57.72
N LEU A 72 18.56 24.66 56.52
CA LEU A 72 18.78 25.37 55.25
C LEU A 72 17.45 25.43 54.52
N ASP A 73 16.89 26.64 54.49
CA ASP A 73 15.64 27.02 53.82
C ASP A 73 15.52 26.38 52.43
N SER A 74 14.65 25.38 52.31
CA SER A 74 14.31 24.75 51.04
C SER A 74 13.00 25.36 50.54
N LYS A 75 13.08 26.25 49.55
CA LYS A 75 11.91 26.67 48.76
C LYS A 75 11.22 25.43 48.17
N PRO A 76 9.88 25.37 48.09
CA PRO A 76 9.19 24.26 47.44
C PRO A 76 9.56 24.24 45.95
N VAL A 77 10.25 23.19 45.52
CA VAL A 77 10.40 22.87 44.10
C VAL A 77 9.03 22.38 43.64
N THR A 78 8.31 23.24 42.92
CA THR A 78 7.09 22.85 42.19
C THR A 78 7.42 21.62 41.33
N PRO A 79 6.64 20.53 41.40
CA PRO A 79 6.85 19.38 40.53
C PRO A 79 6.71 19.84 39.08
N VAL A 80 7.81 19.82 38.33
CA VAL A 80 7.76 20.00 36.87
C VAL A 80 6.97 18.81 36.34
N LYS A 81 5.72 19.06 35.97
CA LYS A 81 4.89 18.08 35.28
C LYS A 81 5.70 17.54 34.10
N PRO A 82 5.94 16.21 33.98
CA PRO A 82 6.73 15.69 32.87
C PRO A 82 6.08 16.15 31.57
N ALA A 83 6.85 16.88 30.76
CA ALA A 83 6.41 17.31 29.45
C ALA A 83 5.98 16.05 28.69
N LYS A 84 4.73 16.03 28.17
CA LYS A 84 4.29 14.93 27.33
C LYS A 84 5.33 14.75 26.21
N PRO A 85 5.77 13.52 25.91
CA PRO A 85 6.71 13.29 24.82
C PRO A 85 6.12 13.90 23.54
N VAL A 86 6.91 14.72 22.85
CA VAL A 86 6.50 15.36 21.60
C VAL A 86 6.31 14.25 20.58
N LYS A 87 5.06 14.05 20.15
CA LYS A 87 4.74 13.07 19.12
C LYS A 87 5.32 13.53 17.78
N GLN A 88 5.92 12.61 17.03
CA GLN A 88 6.42 12.86 15.68
C GLN A 88 5.25 12.97 14.71
N LYS A 89 5.30 13.93 13.77
CA LYS A 89 4.23 14.11 12.80
C LYS A 89 4.54 13.37 11.51
N VAL A 90 3.52 12.70 10.98
CA VAL A 90 3.50 12.11 9.64
C VAL A 90 2.51 12.91 8.80
N GLY A 91 2.98 13.46 7.68
CA GLY A 91 2.13 14.14 6.72
C GLY A 91 1.43 13.12 5.83
N VAL A 92 0.15 13.31 5.55
CA VAL A 92 -0.60 12.49 4.59
C VAL A 92 -1.25 13.41 3.58
N LEU A 93 -1.00 13.14 2.30
CA LEU A 93 -1.64 13.77 1.16
C LEU A 93 -2.42 12.70 0.40
N VAL A 94 -3.71 12.92 0.21
CA VAL A 94 -4.54 12.09 -0.67
C VAL A 94 -5.12 12.98 -1.75
N SER A 95 -4.71 12.72 -2.99
CA SER A 95 -5.14 13.43 -4.18
C SER A 95 -5.79 12.44 -5.14
N ALA A 96 -7.08 12.20 -4.95
CA ALA A 96 -7.91 11.44 -5.87
C ALA A 96 -9.05 12.30 -6.39
N LYS A 97 -9.55 11.95 -7.57
CA LYS A 97 -10.82 12.47 -8.07
C LYS A 97 -11.95 12.14 -7.10
N LYS A 98 -13.04 12.89 -7.24
CA LYS A 98 -14.23 12.72 -6.38
C LYS A 98 -14.99 11.43 -6.66
N PHE A 99 -14.96 10.96 -7.90
CA PHE A 99 -15.86 9.93 -8.42
C PHE A 99 -15.09 8.75 -9.00
N PRO A 100 -15.56 7.51 -8.80
CA PRO A 100 -14.92 6.33 -9.38
C PRO A 100 -15.03 6.33 -10.90
N THR A 101 -13.96 5.83 -11.52
CA THR A 101 -13.82 5.63 -12.96
C THR A 101 -14.08 4.16 -13.30
N HIS A 102 -14.79 3.93 -14.40
CA HIS A 102 -14.89 2.66 -15.07
C HIS A 102 -14.15 2.72 -16.40
N THR A 103 -13.09 1.92 -16.52
CA THR A 103 -12.37 1.70 -17.78
C THR A 103 -12.78 0.35 -18.36
N HIS A 104 -13.43 0.36 -19.52
CA HIS A 104 -13.85 -0.86 -20.22
C HIS A 104 -13.03 -1.04 -21.49
N ILE A 105 -12.40 -2.21 -21.63
CA ILE A 105 -11.61 -2.59 -22.80
C ILE A 105 -12.08 -3.97 -23.28
N GLY A 106 -12.67 -4.04 -24.47
CA GLY A 106 -13.09 -5.31 -25.02
C GLY A 106 -14.05 -5.24 -26.20
N THR A 107 -14.52 -6.42 -26.58
CA THR A 107 -15.38 -6.63 -27.75
C THR A 107 -16.85 -6.81 -27.38
N THR A 108 -17.32 -6.19 -26.29
CA THR A 108 -18.74 -6.26 -25.90
C THR A 108 -19.61 -5.35 -26.75
N LYS A 109 -20.94 -5.42 -26.54
CA LYS A 109 -21.90 -4.44 -27.07
C LYS A 109 -21.60 -2.98 -26.68
N PHE A 110 -20.75 -2.76 -25.68
CA PHE A 110 -20.52 -1.45 -25.08
C PHE A 110 -19.37 -0.65 -25.72
N ASN A 111 -18.57 -1.25 -26.64
CA ASN A 111 -17.31 -0.68 -27.14
C ASN A 111 -16.32 -0.31 -26.02
N ASN A 112 -15.10 0.11 -26.37
CA ASN A 112 -14.15 0.62 -25.38
C ASN A 112 -14.62 1.98 -24.86
N PHE A 113 -14.63 2.17 -23.54
CA PHE A 113 -15.00 3.45 -22.93
C PHE A 113 -14.27 3.72 -21.61
N THR A 114 -14.29 4.99 -21.21
CA THR A 114 -13.94 5.42 -19.85
C THR A 114 -15.06 6.31 -19.35
N LYS A 115 -15.66 5.96 -18.21
CA LYS A 115 -16.83 6.64 -17.64
C LYS A 115 -16.62 6.91 -16.17
N GLU A 116 -17.02 8.08 -15.69
CA GLU A 116 -17.09 8.36 -14.26
C GLU A 116 -18.52 8.17 -13.76
N TYR A 117 -18.69 7.55 -12.60
CA TYR A 117 -19.98 7.41 -11.93
C TYR A 117 -20.07 8.39 -10.78
N SER A 118 -21.11 9.23 -10.74
CA SER A 118 -21.24 10.33 -9.77
C SER A 118 -21.58 9.89 -8.34
N TYR A 119 -20.93 8.83 -7.86
CA TYR A 119 -20.99 8.35 -6.49
C TYR A 119 -19.78 8.84 -5.72
N ASP A 120 -20.02 9.72 -4.76
CA ASP A 120 -18.98 10.25 -3.91
C ASP A 120 -18.65 9.24 -2.81
N TRP A 121 -17.66 8.40 -3.08
CA TRP A 121 -17.19 7.40 -2.11
C TRP A 121 -16.50 8.00 -0.89
N GLN A 122 -16.28 9.32 -0.87
CA GLN A 122 -15.50 10.01 0.15
C GLN A 122 -14.09 9.41 0.28
N LEU A 123 -13.51 8.97 -0.85
CA LEU A 123 -12.30 8.16 -0.86
C LEU A 123 -11.11 8.90 -0.22
N ASN A 124 -10.90 10.18 -0.54
CA ASN A 124 -9.85 10.99 0.07
C ASN A 124 -9.92 10.97 1.62
N ASN A 125 -11.11 11.17 2.17
CA ASN A 125 -11.35 11.15 3.62
C ASN A 125 -11.19 9.75 4.22
N ALA A 126 -11.65 8.72 3.50
CA ALA A 126 -11.53 7.33 3.92
C ALA A 126 -10.05 6.92 4.01
N LEU A 127 -9.25 7.16 2.96
CA LEU A 127 -7.84 6.81 2.93
C LEU A 127 -7.05 7.58 4.00
N TYR A 128 -7.27 8.90 4.13
CA TYR A 128 -6.65 9.67 5.20
C TYR A 128 -6.96 9.07 6.59
N SER A 129 -8.22 8.71 6.84
CA SER A 129 -8.64 8.12 8.11
C SER A 129 -8.01 6.75 8.35
N THR A 130 -7.87 5.93 7.31
CA THR A 130 -7.20 4.62 7.37
C THR A 130 -5.74 4.75 7.79
N PHE A 131 -4.96 5.61 7.11
CA PHE A 131 -3.57 5.86 7.48
C PHE A 131 -3.44 6.49 8.86
N LYS A 132 -4.28 7.48 9.17
CA LYS A 132 -4.32 8.09 10.50
C LYS A 132 -4.52 7.05 11.59
N LYS A 133 -5.52 6.18 11.44
CA LYS A 133 -5.81 5.11 12.41
C LYS A 133 -4.61 4.18 12.58
N ALA A 134 -4.03 3.69 11.49
CA ALA A 134 -2.90 2.75 11.54
C ALA A 134 -1.63 3.37 12.17
N ILE A 135 -1.34 4.64 11.89
CA ILE A 135 -0.16 5.33 12.40
C ILE A 135 -0.35 5.74 13.87
N GLU A 136 -1.51 6.31 14.22
CA GLU A 136 -1.79 6.83 15.57
C GLU A 136 -2.11 5.74 16.59
N GLN A 137 -2.35 4.50 16.15
CA GLN A 137 -2.33 3.33 17.04
C GLN A 137 -0.99 3.23 17.79
N ASN A 138 0.11 3.69 17.19
CA ASN A 138 1.35 3.92 17.90
C ASN A 138 1.34 5.29 18.61
N SER A 139 1.46 5.27 19.94
CA SER A 139 1.42 6.50 20.75
C SER A 139 2.50 7.55 20.45
N ARG A 140 3.55 7.23 19.67
CA ARG A 140 4.65 8.13 19.32
C ARG A 140 4.37 9.04 18.12
N PHE A 141 3.36 8.72 17.31
CA PHE A 141 3.06 9.46 16.09
C PHE A 141 1.72 10.20 16.15
N THR A 142 1.61 11.24 15.33
CA THR A 142 0.37 11.93 14.96
C THR A 142 0.33 12.13 13.47
N THR A 143 -0.85 12.06 12.89
CA THR A 143 -1.04 12.26 11.45
C THR A 143 -1.58 13.66 11.17
N VAL A 144 -1.03 14.32 10.16
CA VAL A 144 -1.43 15.65 9.72
C VAL A 144 -1.77 15.62 8.24
N ASP A 145 -2.94 16.14 7.88
CA ASP A 145 -3.28 16.38 6.47
C ASP A 145 -2.44 17.54 5.95
N ILE A 146 -1.69 17.30 4.87
CA ILE A 146 -0.79 18.30 4.27
C ILE A 146 -1.35 18.91 2.98
N SER A 147 -2.57 18.58 2.56
CA SER A 147 -3.21 19.13 1.35
C SER A 147 -3.12 20.67 1.27
N SER A 148 -3.43 21.36 2.37
CA SER A 148 -3.33 22.83 2.47
C SER A 148 -1.90 23.40 2.49
N MET A 149 -0.88 22.54 2.58
CA MET A 149 0.54 22.93 2.65
C MET A 149 1.28 22.70 1.33
N VAL A 150 0.59 22.13 0.34
CA VAL A 150 1.12 21.76 -0.96
C VAL A 150 0.44 22.64 -2.00
N ASP A 151 1.22 23.28 -2.86
CA ASP A 151 0.69 24.00 -4.01
C ASP A 151 0.34 22.99 -5.11
N ASP A 152 -0.91 22.96 -5.56
CA ASP A 152 -1.37 22.11 -6.67
C ASP A 152 -0.60 22.47 -7.96
N ALA A 153 0.41 21.67 -8.31
CA ALA A 153 1.09 21.81 -9.61
C ALA A 153 1.73 20.53 -10.16
N GLY A 154 1.74 19.41 -9.44
CA GLY A 154 2.22 18.14 -9.99
C GLY A 154 2.54 17.10 -8.91
N ALA A 155 2.87 15.90 -9.37
CA ALA A 155 3.22 14.79 -8.49
C ALA A 155 4.32 15.18 -7.51
N LEU A 156 4.05 15.02 -6.22
CA LEU A 156 5.03 15.24 -5.17
C LEU A 156 6.00 14.06 -5.15
N ASP A 157 7.28 14.40 -5.22
CA ASP A 157 8.38 13.45 -5.21
C ASP A 157 9.58 14.14 -4.56
N PHE A 158 9.79 13.88 -3.27
CA PHE A 158 10.89 14.44 -2.48
C PHE A 158 12.16 13.58 -2.55
N VAL A 159 12.05 12.31 -2.94
CA VAL A 159 13.16 11.33 -2.93
C VAL A 159 13.31 10.68 -4.30
N MET A 160 14.43 10.95 -4.95
CA MET A 160 14.80 10.32 -6.23
C MET A 160 15.70 9.11 -5.98
N GLY A 161 15.46 8.02 -6.72
CA GLY A 161 16.22 6.77 -6.62
C GLY A 161 15.60 5.76 -5.66
N GLU A 162 16.20 4.58 -5.56
CA GLU A 162 15.62 3.44 -4.83
C GLU A 162 16.42 3.10 -3.55
N GLY A 163 15.68 2.69 -2.52
CA GLY A 163 16.21 2.15 -1.27
C GLY A 163 17.04 3.16 -0.47
N GLU A 164 18.19 2.71 0.01
CA GLU A 164 19.11 3.52 0.83
C GLU A 164 20.02 4.44 0.01
N ASN A 165 20.02 4.30 -1.33
CA ASN A 165 20.82 5.12 -2.24
C ASN A 165 20.05 6.34 -2.77
N GLY A 166 18.91 6.67 -2.15
CA GLY A 166 18.10 7.80 -2.55
C GLY A 166 18.82 9.14 -2.38
N SER A 167 18.40 10.12 -3.17
CA SER A 167 18.83 11.52 -3.07
C SER A 167 17.61 12.42 -3.00
N PHE A 168 17.73 13.58 -2.36
CA PHE A 168 16.59 14.48 -2.33
C PHE A 168 16.38 15.17 -3.67
N ASN A 169 15.12 15.29 -4.07
CA ASN A 169 14.73 16.12 -5.21
C ASN A 169 14.89 17.61 -4.87
N GLU A 170 15.85 18.28 -5.50
CA GLU A 170 16.11 19.70 -5.23
C GLU A 170 14.92 20.61 -5.60
N LYS A 171 14.07 20.20 -6.54
CA LYS A 171 12.86 20.96 -6.90
C LYS A 171 11.89 21.07 -5.73
N GLN A 172 11.86 20.06 -4.85
CA GLN A 172 10.96 20.00 -3.70
C GLN A 172 11.62 20.48 -2.39
N ASN A 173 12.87 20.93 -2.42
CA ASN A 173 13.66 21.24 -1.21
C ASN A 173 13.03 22.35 -0.35
N THR A 174 12.42 23.37 -0.96
CA THR A 174 11.72 24.44 -0.23
C THR A 174 10.54 23.89 0.57
N LEU A 175 9.69 23.08 -0.08
CA LEU A 175 8.55 22.45 0.58
C LEU A 175 9.02 21.44 1.64
N ARG A 176 10.04 20.64 1.33
CA ARG A 176 10.67 19.68 2.27
C ARG A 176 11.09 20.37 3.57
N LYS A 177 11.83 21.48 3.47
CA LYS A 177 12.27 22.26 4.63
C LYS A 177 11.09 22.83 5.41
N SER A 178 10.09 23.38 4.73
CA SER A 178 8.87 23.90 5.36
C SER A 178 8.11 22.81 6.15
N LEU A 179 8.04 21.59 5.62
CA LEU A 179 7.42 20.44 6.30
C LEU A 179 8.26 19.98 7.51
N LEU A 180 9.59 19.91 7.36
CA LEU A 180 10.51 19.59 8.46
C LEU A 180 10.42 20.62 9.60
N ASP A 181 10.35 21.91 9.28
CA ASP A 181 10.19 22.99 10.28
C ASP A 181 8.88 22.88 11.06
N LYS A 182 7.84 22.26 10.47
CA LYS A 182 6.57 21.94 11.13
C LYS A 182 6.62 20.64 11.95
N GLY A 183 7.76 19.96 11.95
CA GLY A 183 8.01 18.69 12.64
C GLY A 183 7.52 17.46 11.87
N ILE A 184 7.29 17.58 10.55
CA ILE A 184 6.87 16.48 9.67
C ILE A 184 8.13 15.86 9.06
N ALA A 185 8.52 14.69 9.56
CA ALA A 185 9.73 13.98 9.11
C ALA A 185 9.44 12.89 8.06
N THR A 186 8.16 12.54 7.87
CA THR A 186 7.72 11.54 6.90
C THR A 186 6.44 12.01 6.25
N VAL A 187 6.30 11.78 4.95
CA VAL A 187 5.09 12.04 4.20
C VAL A 187 4.60 10.77 3.51
N ILE A 188 3.29 10.63 3.42
CA ILE A 188 2.61 9.59 2.64
C ILE A 188 1.84 10.32 1.57
N ILE A 189 2.18 10.06 0.32
CA ILE A 189 1.58 10.70 -0.85
C ILE A 189 0.80 9.63 -1.59
N ILE A 190 -0.49 9.84 -1.76
CA ILE A 190 -1.39 8.95 -2.49
C ILE A 190 -2.02 9.79 -3.60
N GLU A 191 -1.60 9.59 -4.82
CA GLU A 191 -2.05 10.36 -5.97
C GLU A 191 -2.66 9.43 -7.01
N GLU A 192 -3.86 9.76 -7.49
CA GLU A 192 -4.51 8.97 -8.55
C GLU A 192 -3.68 9.02 -9.83
N ALA A 193 -3.35 7.84 -10.35
CA ALA A 193 -2.54 7.69 -11.55
C ALA A 193 -2.93 6.40 -12.29
N PRO A 194 -2.89 6.36 -13.63
CA PRO A 194 -3.15 5.14 -14.38
C PRO A 194 -2.24 3.99 -13.95
N THR A 195 -2.80 2.78 -13.80
CA THR A 195 -2.09 1.55 -13.43
C THR A 195 -2.36 0.45 -14.43
N VAL A 196 -1.46 -0.52 -14.57
CA VAL A 196 -1.72 -1.71 -15.38
C VAL A 196 -2.72 -2.57 -14.64
N ALA A 197 -3.95 -2.68 -15.16
CA ALA A 197 -5.01 -3.43 -14.52
C ALA A 197 -4.93 -4.93 -14.82
N ILE A 198 -4.48 -5.29 -16.02
CA ILE A 198 -4.25 -6.68 -16.42
C ILE A 198 -3.19 -6.73 -17.53
N THR A 199 -2.37 -7.78 -17.47
CA THR A 199 -1.42 -8.15 -18.52
C THR A 199 -1.87 -9.47 -19.13
N GLU A 200 -2.18 -9.46 -20.43
CA GLU A 200 -2.60 -10.65 -21.16
C GLU A 200 -1.45 -11.12 -22.06
N CYS A 201 -0.92 -12.32 -21.81
CA CYS A 201 0.15 -12.90 -22.62
C CYS A 201 -0.39 -13.98 -23.56
N GLY A 202 -0.12 -13.82 -24.85
CA GLY A 202 -0.47 -14.79 -25.89
C GLY A 202 0.74 -15.20 -26.72
N THR A 203 0.50 -15.90 -27.83
CA THR A 203 1.55 -16.40 -28.74
C THR A 203 2.43 -15.29 -29.33
N TYR A 204 1.93 -14.06 -29.39
CA TYR A 204 2.62 -12.91 -29.98
C TYR A 204 3.22 -11.94 -28.95
N GLY A 205 3.27 -12.33 -27.67
CA GLY A 205 3.77 -11.52 -26.57
C GLY A 205 2.67 -11.09 -25.61
N CYS A 206 3.00 -10.16 -24.72
CA CYS A 206 2.12 -9.65 -23.68
C CYS A 206 1.58 -8.27 -24.05
N SER A 207 0.30 -8.03 -23.75
CA SER A 207 -0.35 -6.74 -23.84
C SER A 207 -0.81 -6.28 -22.47
N GLU A 208 -0.38 -5.08 -22.10
CA GLU A 208 -0.81 -4.41 -20.87
C GLU A 208 -2.04 -3.56 -21.14
N HIS A 209 -3.01 -3.66 -20.25
CA HIS A 209 -4.22 -2.85 -20.30
C HIS A 209 -4.34 -2.02 -19.03
N GLN A 210 -4.39 -0.70 -19.22
CA GLN A 210 -4.37 0.24 -18.10
C GLN A 210 -5.77 0.66 -17.67
N SER A 211 -5.98 0.72 -16.37
CA SER A 211 -7.07 1.51 -15.78
C SER A 211 -6.71 2.99 -15.78
N LYS A 212 -7.69 3.86 -16.02
CA LYS A 212 -7.51 5.31 -16.12
C LYS A 212 -7.81 6.08 -14.83
N GLY A 213 -8.26 5.40 -13.79
CA GLY A 213 -8.60 5.98 -12.49
C GLY A 213 -9.12 4.92 -11.54
N PHE A 214 -9.28 5.27 -10.27
CA PHE A 214 -9.73 4.28 -9.29
C PHE A 214 -11.17 3.85 -9.58
N GLY A 215 -11.49 2.58 -9.38
CA GLY A 215 -12.84 2.06 -9.59
C GLY A 215 -12.84 0.74 -10.34
N LEU A 216 -13.76 0.59 -11.28
CA LEU A 216 -13.97 -0.65 -12.01
C LEU A 216 -13.10 -0.68 -13.27
N PHE A 217 -12.32 -1.72 -13.47
CA PHE A 217 -11.75 -2.04 -14.76
C PHE A 217 -12.42 -3.30 -15.30
N THR A 218 -12.91 -3.24 -16.54
CA THR A 218 -13.54 -4.38 -17.19
C THR A 218 -12.75 -4.74 -18.44
N ARG A 219 -12.30 -6.00 -18.52
CA ARG A 219 -11.70 -6.57 -19.71
C ARG A 219 -12.61 -7.65 -20.26
N SER A 220 -13.07 -7.47 -21.50
CA SER A 220 -13.98 -8.41 -22.15
C SER A 220 -13.38 -8.98 -23.43
N PHE A 221 -13.21 -10.29 -23.49
CA PHE A 221 -12.59 -10.96 -24.63
C PHE A 221 -13.24 -12.32 -24.90
N LEU A 222 -13.70 -12.52 -26.14
CA LEU A 222 -14.27 -13.79 -26.63
C LEU A 222 -15.33 -14.42 -25.70
N GLY A 223 -16.19 -13.59 -25.09
CA GLY A 223 -17.27 -14.04 -24.20
C GLY A 223 -16.85 -14.23 -22.73
N THR A 224 -15.60 -13.92 -22.38
CA THR A 224 -15.13 -13.85 -21.00
C THR A 224 -15.02 -12.40 -20.56
N ASP A 225 -15.53 -12.11 -19.36
CA ASP A 225 -15.38 -10.82 -18.71
C ASP A 225 -14.53 -10.94 -17.45
N HIS A 226 -13.61 -10.01 -17.27
CA HIS A 226 -12.82 -9.83 -16.06
C HIS A 226 -13.17 -8.48 -15.45
N TYR A 227 -13.69 -8.52 -14.22
CA TYR A 227 -14.01 -7.35 -13.42
C TYR A 227 -12.93 -7.18 -12.37
N ILE A 228 -12.24 -6.05 -12.42
CA ILE A 228 -11.05 -5.78 -11.63
C ILE A 228 -11.30 -4.51 -10.82
N ALA A 229 -11.12 -4.61 -9.51
CA ALA A 229 -11.10 -3.47 -8.63
C ALA A 229 -9.72 -2.81 -8.74
N SER A 230 -9.67 -1.67 -9.40
CA SER A 230 -8.44 -0.98 -9.73
C SER A 230 -8.15 0.13 -8.74
N ALA A 231 -7.12 -0.05 -7.90
CA ALA A 231 -6.54 0.97 -7.06
C ALA A 231 -5.49 1.76 -7.88
N SER A 232 -5.95 2.52 -8.87
CA SER A 232 -5.13 3.35 -9.76
C SER A 232 -4.51 4.54 -9.03
N PHE A 233 -3.46 4.27 -8.26
CA PHE A 233 -2.73 5.25 -7.47
C PHE A 233 -1.22 5.04 -7.59
N ASN A 234 -0.48 6.14 -7.62
CA ASN A 234 0.91 6.16 -7.19
C ASN A 234 0.94 6.43 -5.70
N VAL A 235 1.66 5.57 -4.97
CA VAL A 235 1.83 5.72 -3.53
C VAL A 235 3.32 5.80 -3.24
N ASN A 236 3.68 6.82 -2.46
CA ASN A 236 5.04 7.05 -2.00
C ASN A 236 5.01 7.26 -0.48
N VAL A 237 5.99 6.70 0.23
CA VAL A 237 6.15 6.89 1.68
C VAL A 237 7.55 7.39 1.93
N GLU A 238 7.70 8.71 1.95
CA GLU A 238 9.00 9.35 1.85
C GLU A 238 9.45 9.94 3.17
N ARG A 239 10.69 9.67 3.54
CA ARG A 239 11.39 10.34 4.63
C ARG A 239 11.89 11.70 4.14
N LEU A 240 11.65 12.74 4.93
CA LEU A 240 12.10 14.10 4.61
C LEU A 240 13.44 14.44 5.28
N ASP A 241 13.79 13.74 6.35
CA ASP A 241 15.03 13.89 7.10
C ASP A 241 16.20 13.09 6.51
N LYS A 242 15.87 11.98 5.83
CA LYS A 242 16.80 11.16 5.05
C LYS A 242 16.15 10.82 3.70
N PRO A 243 16.89 10.77 2.59
CA PRO A 243 16.32 10.56 1.27
C PRO A 243 15.98 9.08 1.05
N VAL A 244 14.90 8.60 1.68
CA VAL A 244 14.44 7.21 1.59
C VAL A 244 12.96 7.18 1.25
N ASP A 245 12.60 6.50 0.16
CA ASP A 245 11.23 6.06 -0.09
C ASP A 245 11.06 4.65 0.49
N VAL A 246 10.25 4.55 1.54
CA VAL A 246 9.98 3.33 2.29
C VAL A 246 9.37 2.25 1.41
N LEU A 247 8.59 2.61 0.39
CA LEU A 247 7.94 1.62 -0.48
C LEU A 247 8.90 0.95 -1.46
N THR A 248 10.13 1.45 -1.61
CA THR A 248 11.20 0.79 -2.38
C THR A 248 11.95 -0.27 -1.57
N LEU A 249 11.67 -0.40 -0.26
CA LEU A 249 12.29 -1.43 0.57
C LEU A 249 11.70 -2.81 0.27
N PRO A 250 12.48 -3.91 0.40
CA PRO A 250 12.02 -5.27 0.05
C PRO A 250 10.74 -5.72 0.76
N THR A 251 10.49 -5.25 1.98
CA THR A 251 9.28 -5.58 2.76
C THR A 251 8.01 -4.99 2.15
N PHE A 252 8.13 -3.98 1.27
CA PHE A 252 7.00 -3.27 0.67
C PHE A 252 6.81 -3.56 -0.82
N THR A 253 7.65 -4.39 -1.43
CA THR A 253 7.59 -4.67 -2.88
C THR A 253 6.22 -5.15 -3.33
N GLU A 254 5.50 -5.93 -2.51
CA GLU A 254 4.15 -6.39 -2.83
C GLU A 254 3.15 -5.24 -3.07
N PHE A 255 3.30 -4.11 -2.37
CA PHE A 255 2.38 -2.97 -2.49
C PHE A 255 2.58 -2.18 -3.78
N GLN A 256 3.70 -2.39 -4.46
CA GLN A 256 3.98 -1.82 -5.78
C GLN A 256 3.59 -2.78 -6.92
N ASP A 257 3.18 -4.02 -6.61
CA ASP A 257 2.73 -4.99 -7.60
C ASP A 257 1.37 -4.56 -8.18
N ASP A 258 1.30 -4.44 -9.50
CA ASP A 258 0.07 -4.13 -10.21
C ASP A 258 -1.04 -5.16 -9.96
N ALA A 259 -0.73 -6.44 -9.75
CA ALA A 259 -1.73 -7.46 -9.43
C ALA A 259 -2.36 -7.23 -8.04
N LEU A 260 -1.61 -6.72 -7.07
CA LEU A 260 -2.14 -6.41 -5.74
C LEU A 260 -2.97 -5.12 -5.76
N LYS A 261 -2.56 -4.14 -6.58
CA LYS A 261 -3.30 -2.89 -6.79
C LYS A 261 -4.57 -3.09 -7.63
N ASN A 262 -4.61 -4.13 -8.46
CA ASN A 262 -5.68 -4.38 -9.41
C ASN A 262 -6.20 -5.81 -9.20
N GLU A 263 -7.05 -5.96 -8.20
CA GLU A 263 -7.53 -7.27 -7.76
C GLU A 263 -8.81 -7.66 -8.51
N ARG A 264 -8.82 -8.85 -9.10
CA ARG A 264 -10.01 -9.39 -9.77
C ARG A 264 -11.08 -9.74 -8.75
N VAL A 265 -12.30 -9.29 -9.01
CA VAL A 265 -13.47 -9.55 -8.17
C VAL A 265 -14.31 -10.64 -8.82
N GLU A 266 -14.07 -11.89 -8.42
CA GLU A 266 -14.69 -13.07 -9.06
C GLU A 266 -16.22 -13.11 -8.90
N ASP A 267 -16.75 -12.63 -7.77
CA ASP A 267 -18.19 -12.61 -7.48
C ASP A 267 -18.88 -11.33 -7.97
N PHE A 268 -18.24 -10.54 -8.84
CA PHE A 268 -18.85 -9.34 -9.40
C PHE A 268 -19.98 -9.73 -10.38
N THR A 269 -21.21 -9.38 -10.01
CA THR A 269 -22.37 -9.57 -10.89
C THR A 269 -22.45 -8.41 -11.87
N PRO A 270 -22.30 -8.63 -13.19
CA PRO A 270 -22.38 -7.54 -14.15
C PRO A 270 -23.79 -6.96 -14.20
N PRO A 271 -23.92 -5.62 -14.23
CA PRO A 271 -25.21 -4.97 -14.44
C PRO A 271 -25.71 -5.21 -15.86
N ASP A 272 -27.03 -5.14 -16.05
CA ASP A 272 -27.64 -5.21 -17.39
C ASP A 272 -27.16 -4.06 -18.31
N ASN A 273 -26.83 -2.93 -17.69
CA ASN A 273 -26.41 -1.70 -18.33
C ASN A 273 -25.26 -1.01 -17.58
N PHE A 274 -24.05 -1.00 -18.17
CA PHE A 274 -22.92 -0.25 -17.60
C PHE A 274 -23.13 1.26 -17.59
N ASP A 275 -24.13 1.79 -18.31
CA ASP A 275 -24.43 3.21 -18.21
C ASP A 275 -25.08 3.61 -16.89
N GLU A 276 -25.72 2.67 -16.21
CA GLU A 276 -26.59 2.93 -15.05
C GLU A 276 -26.21 2.03 -13.87
N ILE A 277 -24.92 1.68 -13.73
CA ILE A 277 -24.49 0.93 -12.56
C ILE A 277 -24.80 1.72 -11.29
N THR A 278 -25.32 1.02 -10.30
CA THR A 278 -25.65 1.58 -8.99
C THR A 278 -24.43 1.61 -8.07
N GLU A 279 -24.48 2.44 -7.03
CA GLU A 279 -23.44 2.43 -6.00
C GLU A 279 -23.36 1.07 -5.28
N GLN A 280 -24.49 0.39 -5.10
CA GLN A 280 -24.55 -0.92 -4.45
C GLN A 280 -23.84 -2.00 -5.28
N GLU A 281 -24.03 -1.98 -6.60
CA GLU A 281 -23.33 -2.90 -7.52
C GLU A 281 -21.82 -2.65 -7.54
N LEU A 282 -21.38 -1.40 -7.33
CA LEU A 282 -19.96 -1.06 -7.20
C LEU A 282 -19.38 -1.31 -5.78
N ALA A 283 -20.19 -1.69 -4.79
CA ALA A 283 -19.72 -1.86 -3.42
C ALA A 283 -18.57 -2.88 -3.28
N PRO A 284 -18.58 -4.04 -3.97
CA PRO A 284 -17.44 -4.97 -3.94
C PRO A 284 -16.14 -4.31 -4.44
N ILE A 285 -16.23 -3.53 -5.52
CA ILE A 285 -15.08 -2.80 -6.10
C ILE A 285 -14.50 -1.81 -5.10
N LYS A 286 -15.37 -1.00 -4.47
CA LYS A 286 -14.97 -0.05 -3.44
C LYS A 286 -14.28 -0.75 -2.27
N ASN A 287 -14.86 -1.85 -1.78
CA ASN A 287 -14.33 -2.58 -0.63
C ASN A 287 -12.95 -3.16 -0.91
N THR A 288 -12.73 -3.74 -2.09
CA THR A 288 -11.42 -4.28 -2.48
C THR A 288 -10.35 -3.20 -2.54
N ILE A 289 -10.65 -2.03 -3.14
CA ILE A 289 -9.72 -0.88 -3.18
C ILE A 289 -9.39 -0.39 -1.75
N VAL A 290 -10.40 -0.24 -0.89
CA VAL A 290 -10.18 0.20 0.50
C VAL A 290 -9.35 -0.83 1.29
N ASN A 291 -9.56 -2.12 1.06
CA ASN A 291 -8.80 -3.19 1.70
C ASN A 291 -7.31 -3.21 1.30
N TYR A 292 -6.98 -2.91 0.03
CA TYR A 292 -5.59 -2.69 -0.38
C TYR A 292 -4.92 -1.60 0.48
N PHE A 293 -5.59 -0.46 0.65
CA PHE A 293 -5.05 0.63 1.45
C PHE A 293 -5.03 0.35 2.97
N ASP A 294 -5.94 -0.45 3.50
CA ASP A 294 -5.90 -0.88 4.91
C ASP A 294 -4.67 -1.75 5.20
N ARG A 295 -4.35 -2.68 4.29
CA ARG A 295 -3.13 -3.50 4.34
C ARG A 295 -1.88 -2.62 4.28
N LEU A 296 -1.83 -1.70 3.31
CA LEU A 296 -0.70 -0.78 3.14
C LEU A 296 -0.51 0.12 4.36
N ALA A 297 -1.57 0.74 4.85
CA ALA A 297 -1.54 1.59 6.04
C ALA A 297 -1.05 0.82 7.27
N THR A 298 -1.49 -0.43 7.44
CA THR A 298 -1.04 -1.31 8.52
C THR A 298 0.46 -1.60 8.41
N ALA A 299 0.95 -1.93 7.21
CA ALA A 299 2.37 -2.18 6.98
C ALA A 299 3.23 -0.93 7.26
N VAL A 300 2.79 0.24 6.79
CA VAL A 300 3.46 1.52 7.05
C VAL A 300 3.45 1.86 8.55
N GLY A 301 2.32 1.65 9.24
CA GLY A 301 2.21 1.85 10.69
C GLY A 301 3.20 0.99 11.47
N LYS A 302 3.34 -0.29 11.09
CA LYS A 302 4.32 -1.22 11.68
C LYS A 302 5.76 -0.75 11.44
N TYR A 303 6.10 -0.41 10.20
CA TYR A 303 7.43 0.10 9.85
C TYR A 303 7.79 1.35 10.66
N LEU A 304 6.89 2.34 10.75
CA LEU A 304 7.13 3.56 11.52
C LEU A 304 7.29 3.26 13.02
N SER A 305 6.59 2.25 13.53
CA SER A 305 6.72 1.81 14.92
C SER A 305 7.98 1.00 15.24
N GLY A 306 8.71 0.53 14.22
CA GLY A 306 9.85 -0.38 14.37
C GLY A 306 9.43 -1.81 14.73
N GLN A 307 8.24 -2.23 14.30
CA GLN A 307 7.72 -3.60 14.44
C GLN A 307 7.93 -4.41 13.17
#